data_AF-A0A8S9KBE7-F1
#
_entry.id   AF-A0A8S9KBE7-F1
#
_cell.length_a   1.000
_cell.length_b   1.000
_cell.length_c   1.000
_cell.angle_alpha   90.00
_cell.angle_beta   90.00
_cell.angle_gamma   90.00
#
_symmetry.space_group_name_H-M   'P 1'
#
loop_
_entity.id
_entity.type
_entity.pdbx_description
1 polymer ?
#
loop_
_entity_poly.entity_id
_entity_poly.type
_entity_poly.pdbx_seq_one_letter_code
_entity_poly.pdbx_strand_id
1 'polypeptide(L)'
;MLKTFCLLPCRKNHSRDELLLAVYKRDGFSLLKQCYVTGEIEIWVTKNKIDEEEVEWINLMTFPTSNLPKLINKLCGVSYFIYDKTLIMCCGDEETGAAGIYIAREDICKKIQIDLGAARFSHCVYLPNFVSVPSEFRPLRV
;
A
#
# COMPACT_ATOMS: atom_id res chain seq x y z
N MET A 1 26.64 -8.05 -14.73
CA MET A 1 25.93 -9.16 -14.03
C MET A 1 24.87 -8.52 -13.16
N LEU A 2 23.60 -8.89 -13.31
CA LEU A 2 22.52 -8.41 -12.43
C LEU A 2 22.65 -9.14 -11.08
N LYS A 3 22.90 -8.40 -10.00
CA LYS A 3 22.94 -8.95 -8.65
C LYS A 3 21.58 -8.72 -8.02
N THR A 4 20.90 -9.79 -7.61
CA THR A 4 19.67 -9.66 -6.82
C THR A 4 20.03 -9.02 -5.49
N PHE A 5 19.48 -7.83 -5.28
CA PHE A 5 19.81 -7.00 -4.13
C PHE A 5 18.82 -7.22 -2.96
N CYS A 6 17.54 -7.40 -3.26
CA CYS A 6 16.49 -7.57 -2.26
C CYS A 6 15.54 -8.69 -2.68
N LEU A 7 15.43 -9.72 -1.84
CA LEU A 7 14.39 -10.75 -1.97
C LEU A 7 13.18 -10.32 -1.14
N LEU A 8 11.97 -10.57 -1.64
CA LEU A 8 10.75 -10.30 -0.88
C LEU A 8 10.63 -11.29 0.31
N PRO A 9 10.08 -10.87 1.46
CA PRO A 9 10.00 -11.68 2.68
C PRO A 9 9.14 -12.94 2.52
N CYS A 10 8.19 -12.90 1.60
CA CYS A 10 7.16 -13.92 1.49
C CYS A 10 7.69 -15.10 0.65
N ARG A 11 8.26 -16.12 1.32
CA ARG A 11 8.83 -17.32 0.66
C ARG A 11 7.77 -18.29 0.11
N LYS A 12 6.53 -18.20 0.58
CA LYS A 12 5.38 -19.01 0.12
C LYS A 12 4.25 -18.07 -0.28
N ASN A 13 4.13 -17.81 -1.58
CA ASN A 13 3.05 -17.03 -2.13
C ASN A 13 2.21 -17.91 -3.04
N HIS A 14 0.89 -17.80 -2.92
CA HIS A 14 0.03 -18.28 -3.98
C HIS A 14 0.29 -17.41 -5.21
N SER A 15 0.20 -17.97 -6.42
CA SER A 15 0.41 -17.22 -7.68
C SER A 15 -0.60 -16.11 -7.94
N ARG A 16 -1.59 -15.95 -7.05
CA ARG A 16 -2.66 -14.95 -7.11
C ARG A 16 -2.64 -14.00 -5.91
N ASP A 17 -1.65 -14.15 -5.00
CA ASP A 17 -1.49 -13.22 -3.90
C ASP A 17 -1.20 -11.82 -4.47
N GLU A 18 -1.83 -10.80 -3.87
CA GLU A 18 -1.54 -9.42 -4.23
C GLU A 18 -0.26 -8.98 -3.51
N LEU A 19 0.69 -8.39 -4.24
CA LEU A 19 1.96 -7.91 -3.69
C LEU A 19 2.18 -6.46 -4.11
N LEU A 20 2.13 -5.53 -3.15
CA LEU A 20 2.31 -4.11 -3.39
C LEU A 20 3.54 -3.58 -2.64
N LEU A 21 4.56 -3.20 -3.39
CA LEU A 21 5.76 -2.57 -2.86
C LEU A 21 5.54 -1.04 -2.77
N ALA A 22 5.93 -0.45 -1.65
CA ALA A 22 5.92 1.01 -1.48
C ALA A 22 7.14 1.47 -0.70
N VAL A 23 7.43 2.78 -0.76
CA VAL A 23 8.45 3.41 0.07
C VAL A 23 7.96 3.49 1.51
N TYR A 24 8.84 3.15 2.45
CA TYR A 24 8.56 3.21 3.88
C TYR A 24 9.68 3.91 4.63
N LYS A 25 9.33 4.97 5.35
CA LYS A 25 10.23 5.76 6.23
C LYS A 25 11.62 6.04 5.62
N ARG A 26 11.78 7.23 5.03
CA ARG A 26 13.02 7.67 4.35
C ARG A 26 13.35 6.72 3.17
N ASP A 27 14.21 5.74 3.43
CA ASP A 27 14.89 4.93 2.40
C ASP A 27 14.62 3.43 2.57
N GLY A 28 13.55 3.08 3.30
CA GLY A 28 13.10 1.70 3.45
C GLY A 28 12.00 1.33 2.46
N PHE A 29 11.65 0.05 2.44
CA PHE A 29 10.47 -0.45 1.73
C PHE A 29 9.44 -1.01 2.70
N SER A 30 8.17 -0.88 2.31
CA SER A 30 7.09 -1.72 2.81
C SER A 30 6.59 -2.63 1.70
N LEU A 31 6.15 -3.81 2.08
CA LEU A 31 5.44 -4.74 1.21
C LEU A 31 4.10 -5.05 1.87
N LEU A 32 3.02 -4.76 1.16
CA LEU A 32 1.70 -5.28 1.46
C LEU A 32 1.53 -6.56 0.67
N LYS A 33 1.21 -7.65 1.37
CA LYS A 33 0.77 -8.91 0.77
C LYS A 33 -0.66 -9.19 1.18
N GLN A 34 -1.54 -9.47 0.23
CA GLN A 34 -2.84 -10.07 0.52
C GLN A 34 -2.88 -11.51 0.00
N CYS A 35 -3.15 -12.47 0.88
CA CYS A 35 -3.31 -13.85 0.47
C CYS A 35 -4.60 -14.02 -0.33
N TYR A 36 -4.52 -14.63 -1.51
CA TYR A 36 -5.69 -14.89 -2.36
C TYR A 36 -6.70 -15.83 -1.69
N VAL A 37 -6.20 -16.85 -0.98
CA VAL A 37 -7.03 -17.91 -0.41
C VAL A 37 -7.69 -17.45 0.88
N THR A 38 -6.91 -16.89 1.80
CA THR A 38 -7.44 -16.48 3.10
C THR A 38 -8.01 -15.08 3.08
N GLY A 39 -7.45 -14.17 2.26
CA GLY A 39 -7.74 -12.74 2.29
C GLY A 39 -6.98 -11.98 3.39
N GLU A 40 -6.13 -12.67 4.15
CA GLU A 40 -5.26 -12.08 5.16
C GLU A 40 -4.31 -11.07 4.52
N ILE A 41 -4.14 -9.91 5.17
CA ILE A 41 -3.18 -8.89 4.76
C ILE A 41 -1.99 -8.92 5.72
N GLU A 42 -0.80 -9.15 5.17
CA GLU A 42 0.47 -9.04 5.88
C GLU A 42 1.20 -7.78 5.41
N ILE A 43 1.71 -7.01 6.36
CA ILE A 43 2.53 -5.84 6.09
C ILE A 43 3.94 -6.10 6.58
N TRP A 44 4.88 -6.06 5.66
CA TRP A 44 6.30 -6.21 5.92
C TRP A 44 7.00 -4.89 5.70
N VAL A 45 8.04 -4.62 6.48
CA VAL A 45 8.90 -3.46 6.29
C VAL A 45 10.36 -3.86 6.38
N THR A 46 11.23 -3.13 5.69
CA THR A 46 12.66 -3.29 5.89
C THR A 46 13.04 -2.80 7.28
N LYS A 47 13.86 -3.58 7.99
CA LYS A 47 14.30 -3.24 9.36
C LYS A 47 15.21 -2.04 9.38
N ASN A 48 16.12 -1.98 8.41
CA ASN A 48 17.10 -0.92 8.22
C ASN A 48 16.83 -0.17 6.91
N LYS A 49 17.56 0.95 6.75
CA LYS A 49 17.69 1.61 5.45
C LYS A 49 18.24 0.62 4.43
N ILE A 50 17.91 0.85 3.18
CA ILE A 50 18.40 0.02 2.09
C ILE A 50 19.76 0.56 1.65
N ASP A 51 20.82 -0.24 1.83
CA ASP A 51 22.18 0.06 1.39
C ASP A 51 22.70 -1.05 0.45
N GLU A 52 23.98 -1.38 0.41
CA GLU A 52 24.51 -2.45 -0.47
C GLU A 52 24.46 -3.85 0.18
N GLU A 53 24.00 -3.94 1.43
CA GLU A 53 23.91 -5.19 2.20
C GLU A 53 22.58 -5.93 1.97
N GLU A 54 22.48 -7.15 2.52
CA GLU A 54 21.28 -7.96 2.41
C GLU A 54 20.11 -7.34 3.19
N VAL A 55 18.98 -7.11 2.49
CA VAL A 55 17.80 -6.48 3.06
C VAL A 55 17.07 -7.43 4.03
N GLU A 56 17.08 -7.10 5.32
CA GLU A 56 16.29 -7.79 6.34
C GLU A 56 14.87 -7.20 6.41
N TRP A 57 13.87 -8.08 6.32
CA TRP A 57 12.44 -7.73 6.44
C TRP A 57 11.87 -8.18 7.78
N ILE A 58 11.01 -7.35 8.35
CA ILE A 58 10.24 -7.66 9.55
C ILE A 58 8.74 -7.53 9.26
N ASN A 59 7.94 -8.46 9.81
CA ASN A 59 6.49 -8.31 9.77
C ASN A 59 6.11 -7.19 10.76
N LEU A 60 5.48 -6.13 10.23
CA LEU A 60 5.03 -4.99 11.02
C LEU A 60 3.65 -5.24 11.64
N MET A 61 2.74 -5.81 10.84
CA MET A 61 1.37 -6.08 11.24
C MET A 61 0.71 -7.08 10.28
N THR A 62 -0.22 -7.86 10.82
CA THR A 62 -1.08 -8.77 10.05
C THR A 62 -2.52 -8.47 10.40
N PHE A 63 -3.38 -8.36 9.39
CA PHE A 63 -4.80 -8.16 9.53
C PHE A 63 -5.56 -9.40 9.03
N PRO A 64 -6.46 -9.97 9.84
CA PRO A 64 -7.32 -11.06 9.39
C PRO A 64 -8.33 -10.56 8.36
N THR A 65 -8.89 -11.47 7.59
CA THR A 65 -9.76 -11.20 6.44
C THR A 65 -11.00 -10.36 6.74
N SER A 66 -11.47 -10.34 7.98
CA SER A 66 -12.72 -9.67 8.35
C SER A 66 -12.65 -8.16 8.08
N ASN A 67 -13.62 -7.64 7.32
CA ASN A 67 -13.85 -6.20 7.09
C ASN A 67 -12.76 -5.47 6.29
N LEU A 68 -11.83 -6.18 5.66
CA LEU A 68 -10.85 -5.57 4.74
C LEU A 68 -11.32 -5.66 3.28
N PRO A 69 -10.98 -4.68 2.44
CA PRO A 69 -11.19 -4.83 1.01
C PRO A 69 -10.32 -5.95 0.46
N LYS A 70 -10.88 -6.77 -0.42
CA LYS A 70 -10.05 -7.54 -1.35
C LYS A 70 -9.31 -6.56 -2.24
N LEU A 71 -8.04 -6.83 -2.52
CA LEU A 71 -7.12 -5.97 -3.27
C LEU A 71 -6.77 -6.56 -4.64
N ILE A 72 -7.16 -7.81 -4.85
CA ILE A 72 -6.86 -8.59 -6.06
C ILE A 72 -7.78 -8.14 -7.20
N ASN A 73 -7.23 -8.06 -8.42
CA ASN A 73 -7.96 -7.70 -9.65
C ASN A 73 -8.65 -6.32 -9.59
N LYS A 74 -8.07 -5.35 -8.88
CA LYS A 74 -8.59 -3.98 -8.89
C LYS A 74 -8.30 -3.29 -10.21
N LEU A 75 -9.37 -2.90 -10.91
CA LEU A 75 -9.29 -2.20 -12.19
C LEU A 75 -8.49 -0.89 -12.11
N CYS A 76 -8.57 -0.18 -10.99
CA CYS A 76 -7.88 1.10 -10.76
C CYS A 76 -6.54 0.93 -10.03
N GLY A 77 -6.12 -0.30 -9.80
CA GLY A 77 -5.01 -0.61 -8.90
C GLY A 77 -5.34 -0.31 -7.43
N VAL A 78 -4.30 -0.41 -6.62
CA VAL A 78 -4.35 -0.16 -5.18
C VAL A 78 -3.15 0.70 -4.82
N SER A 79 -3.34 1.67 -3.95
CA SER A 79 -2.22 2.30 -3.26
C SER A 79 -2.45 2.28 -1.78
N TYR A 80 -1.36 2.25 -1.04
CA TYR A 80 -1.40 2.21 0.40
C TYR A 80 -0.25 3.02 0.98
N PHE A 81 -0.41 3.40 2.23
CA PHE A 81 0.68 3.86 3.08
C PHE A 81 0.44 3.44 4.52
N ILE A 82 1.52 3.49 5.29
CA ILE A 82 1.53 3.10 6.69
C ILE A 82 1.87 4.32 7.53
N TYR A 83 1.04 4.60 8.52
CA TYR A 83 1.29 5.65 9.51
C TYR A 83 0.95 5.13 10.90
N ASP A 84 1.91 5.13 11.82
CA ASP A 84 1.72 4.71 13.22
C ASP A 84 0.93 3.38 13.38
N LYS A 85 1.40 2.32 12.70
CA LYS A 85 0.74 1.00 12.63
C LYS A 85 -0.71 1.01 12.12
N THR A 86 -1.10 2.07 11.44
CA THR A 86 -2.37 2.18 10.71
C THR A 86 -2.08 1.97 9.24
N LEU A 87 -2.82 1.06 8.62
CA LEU A 87 -2.81 0.85 7.19
C LEU A 87 -3.89 1.72 6.56
N ILE A 88 -3.48 2.63 5.66
CA ILE A 88 -4.41 3.40 4.86
C ILE A 88 -4.30 2.93 3.41
N MET A 89 -5.42 2.57 2.81
CA MET A 89 -5.49 2.08 1.43
C MET A 89 -6.49 2.91 0.64
N CYS A 90 -6.20 3.10 -0.64
CA CYS A 90 -7.15 3.59 -1.62
C CYS A 90 -7.31 2.53 -2.70
N CYS A 91 -8.55 2.06 -2.88
CA CYS A 91 -8.90 1.08 -3.90
C CYS A 91 -10.39 1.15 -4.23
N GLY A 92 -10.77 0.49 -5.32
CA GLY A 92 -12.17 0.41 -5.74
C GLY A 92 -12.95 -0.53 -4.83
N ASP A 93 -14.14 -0.11 -4.44
CA ASP A 93 -15.09 -0.95 -3.73
C ASP A 93 -15.70 -1.99 -4.67
N GLU A 94 -15.75 -3.26 -4.25
CA GLU A 94 -16.24 -4.35 -5.11
C GLU A 94 -17.74 -4.28 -5.38
N GLU A 95 -18.51 -3.84 -4.39
CA GLU A 95 -19.97 -3.84 -4.46
C GLU A 95 -20.50 -2.67 -5.28
N THR A 96 -19.92 -1.50 -5.06
CA THR A 96 -20.42 -0.24 -5.64
C THR A 96 -19.61 0.27 -6.82
N GLY A 97 -18.39 -0.24 -7.02
CA GLY A 97 -17.41 0.31 -7.97
C GLY A 97 -16.88 1.70 -7.57
N ALA A 98 -17.29 2.22 -6.41
CA ALA A 98 -16.88 3.52 -5.90
C ALA A 98 -15.40 3.54 -5.50
N ALA A 99 -14.75 4.70 -5.59
CA ALA A 99 -13.46 4.91 -4.95
C ALA A 99 -13.65 4.97 -3.42
N GLY A 100 -12.85 4.19 -2.69
CA GLY A 100 -12.89 4.14 -1.23
C GLY A 100 -11.50 4.33 -0.62
N ILE A 101 -11.45 5.05 0.50
CA ILE A 101 -10.33 5.06 1.42
C ILE A 101 -10.66 4.11 2.58
N TYR A 102 -9.78 3.15 2.82
CA TYR A 102 -9.90 2.19 3.90
C TYR A 102 -8.82 2.49 4.93
N ILE A 103 -9.21 2.63 6.19
CA ILE A 103 -8.32 2.90 7.32
C ILE A 103 -8.44 1.72 8.26
N ALA A 104 -7.39 0.88 8.29
CA ALA A 104 -7.33 -0.33 9.09
C ALA A 104 -6.32 -0.19 10.23
N ARG A 105 -6.76 -0.49 11.44
CA ARG A 105 -5.94 -0.52 12.65
C ARG A 105 -6.47 -1.61 13.57
N GLU A 106 -5.59 -2.52 13.98
CA GLU A 106 -5.96 -3.67 14.82
C GLU A 106 -7.09 -4.48 14.16
N ASP A 107 -8.24 -4.62 14.81
CA ASP A 107 -9.43 -5.32 14.31
C ASP A 107 -10.47 -4.39 13.64
N ILE A 108 -10.19 -3.09 13.58
CA ILE A 108 -11.11 -2.07 13.07
C ILE A 108 -10.70 -1.66 11.65
N CYS A 109 -11.66 -1.70 10.73
CA CYS A 109 -11.53 -1.12 9.40
C CYS A 109 -12.66 -0.12 9.15
N LYS A 110 -12.30 1.12 8.84
CA LYS A 110 -13.26 2.17 8.45
C LYS A 110 -13.13 2.46 6.96
N LYS A 111 -14.27 2.54 6.27
CA LYS A 111 -14.36 2.96 4.86
C LYS A 111 -14.87 4.39 4.77
N ILE A 112 -14.18 5.22 4.00
CA ILE A 112 -14.63 6.55 3.57
C ILE A 112 -14.85 6.45 2.06
N GLN A 113 -16.10 6.60 1.63
CA GLN A 113 -16.43 6.63 0.22
C GLN A 113 -16.13 8.01 -0.36
N ILE A 114 -15.42 8.06 -1.49
CA ILE A 114 -15.10 9.32 -2.16
C ILE A 114 -16.16 9.69 -3.19
N ASP A 115 -16.52 8.75 -4.09
CA ASP A 115 -17.43 9.04 -5.20
C ASP A 115 -18.23 7.80 -5.65
N LEU A 116 -19.50 7.99 -6.03
CA LEU A 116 -20.39 6.94 -6.54
C LEU A 116 -20.29 6.89 -8.06
N GLY A 117 -19.98 5.72 -8.64
CA GLY A 117 -20.03 5.51 -10.09
C GLY A 117 -18.73 5.79 -10.85
N ALA A 118 -17.62 6.08 -10.16
CA ALA A 118 -16.30 6.14 -10.78
C ALA A 118 -15.80 4.74 -11.16
N ALA A 119 -16.24 4.22 -12.32
CA ALA A 119 -15.82 2.92 -12.82
C ALA A 119 -14.29 2.82 -13.04
N ARG A 120 -13.62 3.96 -13.25
CA ARG A 120 -12.17 4.08 -13.32
C ARG A 120 -11.70 5.35 -12.62
N PHE A 121 -10.66 5.25 -11.82
CA PHE A 121 -9.99 6.39 -11.19
C PHE A 121 -8.49 6.14 -11.11
N SER A 122 -7.75 7.21 -10.85
CA SER A 122 -6.32 7.16 -10.56
C SER A 122 -6.09 7.83 -9.23
N HIS A 123 -5.24 7.24 -8.41
CA HIS A 123 -4.91 7.75 -7.09
C HIS A 123 -3.40 7.75 -6.92
N CYS A 124 -2.92 8.69 -6.09
CA CYS A 124 -1.51 8.82 -5.75
C CYS A 124 -1.40 8.99 -4.24
N VAL A 125 -0.35 8.41 -3.66
CA VAL A 125 0.00 8.64 -2.26
C VAL A 125 1.04 9.74 -2.25
N TYR A 126 0.67 10.88 -1.66
CA TYR A 126 1.60 11.96 -1.38
C TYR A 126 1.85 12.01 0.12
N LEU A 127 3.09 11.80 0.54
CA LEU A 127 3.52 12.10 1.89
C LEU A 127 3.83 13.59 1.94
N PRO A 128 3.03 14.42 2.63
CA PRO A 128 3.32 15.84 2.75
C PRO A 128 4.69 15.99 3.40
N ASN A 129 5.65 16.53 2.65
CA ASN A 129 6.91 16.97 3.20
C ASN A 129 6.84 18.48 3.42
N PHE A 130 7.60 18.99 4.38
CA PHE A 130 7.74 20.45 4.56
C PHE A 130 8.73 21.07 3.56
N VAL A 131 9.05 20.35 2.48
CA VAL A 131 9.91 20.86 1.41
C VAL A 131 9.02 21.64 0.46
N SER A 132 9.23 22.95 0.42
CA SER A 132 8.54 23.83 -0.51
C SER A 132 8.62 23.28 -1.94
N VAL A 133 7.49 23.16 -2.63
CA VAL A 133 7.48 22.85 -4.07
C VAL A 133 8.37 23.88 -4.79
N PRO A 134 9.36 23.45 -5.59
CA PRO A 134 10.23 24.38 -6.32
C PRO A 134 9.40 25.40 -7.09
N SER A 135 9.84 26.66 -7.09
CA SER A 135 9.07 27.79 -7.63
C SER A 135 8.65 27.62 -9.09
N GLU A 136 9.39 26.81 -9.84
CA GLU A 136 9.15 26.45 -11.24
C GLU A 136 7.91 25.56 -11.47
N PHE A 137 7.39 24.89 -10.45
CA PHE A 137 6.17 24.07 -10.52
C PHE A 137 4.93 24.72 -9.91
N ARG A 138 5.03 26.00 -9.50
CA ARG A 138 3.85 26.72 -9.00
C ARG A 138 2.91 26.99 -10.18
N PRO A 139 1.62 26.64 -10.09
CA PRO A 139 0.67 26.98 -11.14
C PRO A 139 0.67 28.49 -11.34
N LEU A 140 0.70 28.92 -12.60
CA LEU A 140 0.49 30.32 -12.96
C LEU A 140 -0.83 30.75 -12.33
N ARG A 141 -0.77 31.79 -11.49
CA ARG A 141 -1.99 32.40 -10.95
C ARG A 141 -2.76 32.96 -12.14
N VAL A 142 -3.90 32.35 -12.45
CA VAL A 142 -4.91 32.88 -13.37
C VAL A 142 -5.66 34.01 -12.65
#